data_AF-L1J045-F1
#
_entry.id   AF-L1J045-F1
#
_cell.length_a   1.000
_cell.length_b   1.000
_cell.length_c   1.000
_cell.angle_alpha   90.00
_cell.angle_beta   90.00
_cell.angle_gamma   90.00
#
_symmetry.space_group_name_H-M   'P 1'
#
loop_
_entity.id
_entity.type
_entity.pdbx_description
1 polymer ?
#
loop_
_entity_poly.entity_id
_entity_poly.type
_entity_poly.pdbx_seq_one_letter_code
_entity_poly.pdbx_strand_id
1 'polypeptide(L)'
;MVRLVGLMACLVHLAAGFVMPGRLGFCSSRRSVQGKCLQIRMGRWDSPTWRWGYSQGDAHDLAFQLRTKLFDENSRMDWLRNLVNGQSVEWEDVKVVLGLLWQRANREAWQGSDYYNDILNRMVAAHYEGSQESDKVLMADMEEGLHRISAYQDMDVLMEILGQADGDFTSHDFDRRLVALRVFMGFDFVKSGI
;
A
#
# COMPACT_ATOMS: atom_id res chain seq x y z
N MET A 1 39.11 7.53 29.41
CA MET A 1 39.99 7.22 28.26
C MET A 1 39.43 7.95 27.05
N VAL A 2 40.14 8.98 26.62
CA VAL A 2 39.76 9.90 25.53
C VAL A 2 40.35 9.37 24.23
N ARG A 3 39.56 9.29 23.15
CA ARG A 3 40.09 9.31 21.78
C ARG A 3 39.41 10.41 20.99
N LEU A 4 40.27 11.35 20.62
CA LEU A 4 40.04 12.53 19.81
C LEU A 4 40.65 12.25 18.42
N VAL A 5 40.27 13.08 17.44
CA VAL A 5 40.90 13.32 16.13
C VAL A 5 40.46 12.43 14.96
N GLY A 6 39.99 13.10 13.89
CA GLY A 6 39.89 12.51 12.56
C GLY A 6 39.19 13.37 11.50
N LEU A 7 39.65 14.61 11.27
CA LEU A 7 39.32 15.44 10.10
C LEU A 7 39.50 14.67 8.77
N MET A 8 38.59 14.86 7.80
CA MET A 8 39.00 15.27 6.45
C MET A 8 37.85 15.82 5.61
N ALA A 9 38.04 17.05 5.15
CA ALA A 9 37.22 17.74 4.15
C ALA A 9 37.56 17.25 2.74
N CYS A 10 36.59 17.27 1.83
CA CYS A 10 36.88 17.43 0.40
C CYS A 10 35.77 18.22 -0.31
N LEU A 11 36.14 19.45 -0.68
CA LEU A 11 35.52 20.27 -1.73
C LEU A 11 35.37 19.49 -3.03
N VAL A 12 34.26 19.67 -3.77
CA VAL A 12 34.29 19.94 -5.22
C VAL A 12 33.16 20.91 -5.58
N HIS A 13 33.56 21.97 -6.27
CA HIS A 13 32.76 23.02 -6.89
C HIS A 13 32.16 22.59 -8.25
N LEU A 14 31.24 23.44 -8.76
CA LEU A 14 30.93 23.72 -10.17
C LEU A 14 30.00 22.75 -10.93
N ALA A 15 28.79 23.23 -11.20
CA ALA A 15 28.19 23.08 -12.52
C ALA A 15 27.48 24.39 -12.91
N ALA A 16 28.07 25.05 -13.91
CA ALA A 16 27.56 26.24 -14.56
C ALA A 16 26.28 25.95 -15.36
N GLY A 17 25.44 26.97 -15.47
CA GLY A 17 24.15 26.91 -16.15
C GLY A 17 24.24 26.69 -17.66
N PHE A 18 23.14 26.14 -18.18
CA PHE A 18 22.84 26.14 -19.60
C PHE A 18 21.39 26.60 -19.78
N VAL A 19 21.21 27.84 -20.23
CA VAL A 19 19.92 28.42 -20.61
C VAL A 19 19.68 28.08 -22.07
N MET A 20 18.58 27.38 -22.36
CA MET A 20 18.07 27.13 -23.71
C MET A 20 16.72 27.87 -23.88
N PRO A 21 16.59 28.85 -24.79
CA PRO A 21 15.30 29.39 -25.21
C PRO A 21 14.85 28.66 -26.49
N GLY A 22 13.67 28.05 -26.49
CA GLY A 22 13.22 27.29 -27.66
C GLY A 22 11.75 26.89 -27.69
N ARG A 23 10.93 27.80 -28.24
CA ARG A 23 9.64 27.57 -28.95
C ARG A 23 8.43 27.07 -28.14
N LEU A 24 7.61 28.07 -27.79
CA LEU A 24 6.16 27.94 -27.58
C LEU A 24 5.48 27.50 -28.88
N GLY A 25 4.97 26.27 -28.91
CA GLY A 25 4.04 25.75 -29.90
C GLY A 25 2.84 25.14 -29.19
N PHE A 26 2.00 25.99 -28.59
CA PHE A 26 0.83 25.57 -27.83
C PHE A 26 -0.34 25.27 -28.80
N CYS A 27 -0.40 24.05 -29.33
CA CYS A 27 -1.64 23.55 -29.93
C CYS A 27 -2.54 22.99 -28.82
N SER A 28 -3.34 23.87 -28.22
CA SER A 28 -4.41 23.49 -27.29
C SER A 28 -5.55 22.85 -28.07
N SER A 29 -5.46 21.55 -28.33
CA SER A 29 -6.63 20.73 -28.65
C SER A 29 -7.05 20.00 -27.38
N ARG A 30 -7.73 20.71 -26.47
CA ARG A 30 -8.51 20.08 -25.40
C ARG A 30 -9.71 19.40 -26.04
N ARG A 31 -9.53 18.18 -26.54
CA ARG A 31 -10.63 17.23 -26.55
C ARG A 31 -10.87 16.84 -25.10
N SER A 32 -11.93 17.40 -24.53
CA SER A 32 -12.60 16.83 -23.37
C SER A 32 -13.13 15.45 -23.76
N VAL A 33 -12.24 14.47 -23.84
CA VAL A 33 -12.62 13.07 -23.75
C VAL A 33 -13.00 12.91 -22.29
N GLN A 34 -14.30 13.03 -22.00
CA GLN A 34 -14.90 12.35 -20.86
C GLN A 34 -14.68 10.86 -21.10
N GLY A 35 -13.46 10.43 -20.86
CA GLY A 35 -13.11 9.03 -20.79
C GLY A 35 -13.94 8.53 -19.64
N LYS A 36 -14.98 7.77 -19.96
CA LYS A 36 -15.40 6.69 -19.08
C LYS A 36 -14.12 5.90 -18.85
N CYS A 37 -13.40 6.22 -17.77
CA CYS A 37 -12.35 5.39 -17.24
C CYS A 37 -13.12 4.14 -16.85
N LEU A 38 -13.21 3.21 -17.82
CA LEU A 38 -13.81 1.92 -17.59
C LEU A 38 -13.03 1.38 -16.41
N GLN A 39 -13.70 1.25 -15.26
CA GLN A 39 -13.17 0.49 -14.15
C GLN A 39 -13.06 -0.93 -14.68
N ILE A 40 -11.93 -1.23 -15.32
CA ILE A 40 -11.55 -2.58 -15.66
C ILE A 40 -11.46 -3.25 -14.30
N ARG A 41 -12.44 -4.10 -13.99
CA ARG A 41 -12.34 -5.01 -12.86
C ARG A 41 -11.13 -5.87 -13.14
N MET A 42 -10.01 -5.53 -12.51
CA MET A 42 -8.81 -6.34 -12.57
C MET A 42 -9.09 -7.67 -11.86
N GLY A 43 -8.44 -8.74 -12.32
CA GLY A 43 -8.68 -10.09 -11.83
C GLY A 43 -8.44 -10.24 -10.33
N ARG A 44 -8.89 -11.37 -9.78
CA ARG A 44 -8.65 -11.79 -8.40
C ARG A 44 -7.32 -12.55 -8.29
N TRP A 45 -6.88 -12.84 -7.06
CA TRP A 45 -5.64 -13.58 -6.79
C TRP A 45 -5.60 -15.00 -7.38
N ASP A 46 -6.77 -15.61 -7.61
CA ASP A 46 -6.94 -16.90 -8.27
C ASP A 46 -7.00 -16.80 -9.81
N SER A 47 -6.94 -15.59 -10.38
CA SER A 47 -6.99 -15.38 -11.82
C SER A 47 -5.68 -15.80 -12.50
N PRO A 48 -5.73 -16.49 -13.66
CA PRO A 48 -4.53 -16.82 -14.45
C PRO A 48 -3.79 -15.57 -14.97
N THR A 49 -4.45 -14.41 -15.01
CA THR A 49 -3.88 -13.12 -15.41
C THR A 49 -3.26 -12.34 -14.26
N TRP A 50 -3.46 -12.75 -12.99
CA TRP A 50 -2.96 -12.01 -11.83
C TRP A 50 -1.45 -11.84 -11.83
N ARG A 51 -0.70 -12.95 -11.92
CA ARG A 51 0.77 -12.99 -12.09
C ARG A 51 1.53 -12.04 -11.14
N TRP A 52 1.32 -12.20 -9.84
CA TRP A 52 2.08 -11.46 -8.83
C TRP A 52 3.60 -11.61 -8.99
N GLY A 53 4.35 -10.52 -8.87
CA GLY A 53 5.81 -10.50 -9.03
C GLY A 53 6.32 -10.42 -10.47
N TYR A 54 5.44 -10.49 -11.48
CA TYR A 54 5.81 -10.29 -12.88
C TYR A 54 5.68 -8.83 -13.29
N SER A 55 6.38 -8.44 -14.36
CA SER A 55 6.31 -7.10 -14.96
C SER A 55 5.06 -6.86 -15.81
N GLN A 56 4.19 -7.87 -15.93
CA GLN A 56 2.95 -7.83 -16.71
C GLN A 56 1.90 -8.70 -16.02
N GLY A 57 0.64 -8.28 -16.09
CA GLY A 57 -0.52 -8.96 -15.50
C GLY A 57 -1.34 -8.05 -14.60
N ASP A 58 -2.50 -8.52 -14.19
CA ASP A 58 -3.48 -7.71 -13.44
C ASP A 58 -2.92 -7.23 -12.09
N ALA A 59 -2.06 -8.03 -11.44
CA ALA A 59 -1.40 -7.61 -10.19
C ALA A 59 -0.44 -6.44 -10.42
N HIS A 60 0.30 -6.45 -11.53
CA HIS A 60 1.23 -5.38 -11.87
C HIS A 60 0.48 -4.08 -12.14
N ASP A 61 -0.58 -4.17 -12.96
CA ASP A 61 -1.40 -3.03 -13.35
C ASP A 61 -2.14 -2.43 -12.15
N LEU A 62 -2.68 -3.28 -11.27
CA LEU A 62 -3.33 -2.82 -10.03
C LEU A 62 -2.33 -2.21 -9.06
N ALA A 63 -1.16 -2.82 -8.86
CA ALA A 63 -0.12 -2.23 -8.02
C ALA A 63 0.33 -0.86 -8.56
N PHE A 64 0.44 -0.69 -9.88
CA PHE A 64 0.77 0.60 -10.49
C PHE A 64 -0.32 1.65 -10.27
N GLN A 65 -1.59 1.28 -10.47
CA GLN A 65 -2.73 2.17 -10.21
C GLN A 65 -2.78 2.59 -8.74
N LEU A 66 -2.58 1.65 -7.81
CA LEU A 66 -2.58 1.94 -6.37
C LEU A 66 -1.41 2.84 -5.96
N ARG A 67 -0.19 2.63 -6.48
CA ARG A 67 0.94 3.54 -6.24
C ARG A 67 0.66 4.96 -6.71
N THR A 68 -0.04 5.10 -7.84
CA THR A 68 -0.43 6.41 -8.37
C THR A 68 -1.53 7.05 -7.52
N LYS A 69 -2.54 6.26 -7.12
CA LYS A 69 -3.68 6.71 -6.30
C LYS A 69 -3.29 7.08 -4.87
N LEU A 70 -2.29 6.39 -4.31
CA LEU A 70 -1.89 6.46 -2.90
C LEU A 70 -0.54 7.17 -2.72
N PHE A 71 -0.19 8.04 -3.66
CA PHE A 71 1.13 8.67 -3.76
C PHE A 71 1.43 9.61 -2.58
N ASP A 72 0.47 10.43 -2.17
CA ASP A 72 0.63 11.37 -1.06
C ASP A 72 -0.11 10.94 0.22
N GLU A 73 0.24 11.57 1.33
CA GLU A 73 -0.27 11.27 2.67
C GLU A 73 -1.78 11.49 2.80
N ASN A 74 -2.32 12.56 2.20
CA ASN A 74 -3.75 12.84 2.26
C ASN A 74 -4.55 11.78 1.51
N SER A 75 -4.08 11.39 0.32
CA SER A 75 -4.71 10.32 -0.47
C SER A 75 -4.72 8.99 0.28
N ARG A 76 -3.67 8.68 1.06
CA ARG A 76 -3.63 7.49 1.92
C ARG A 76 -4.60 7.59 3.09
N MET A 77 -4.64 8.74 3.77
CA MET A 77 -5.59 8.99 4.86
C MET A 77 -7.04 8.85 4.39
N ASP A 78 -7.40 9.46 3.26
CA ASP A 78 -8.74 9.36 2.69
C ASP A 78 -9.06 7.93 2.25
N TRP A 79 -8.09 7.20 1.72
CA TRP A 79 -8.26 5.78 1.41
C TRP A 79 -8.53 4.92 2.65
N LEU A 80 -7.87 5.19 3.78
CA LEU A 80 -8.12 4.48 5.05
C LEU A 80 -9.48 4.82 5.66
N ARG A 81 -9.94 6.07 5.57
CA ARG A 81 -11.30 6.45 5.99
C ARG A 81 -12.34 5.70 5.16
N ASN A 82 -12.14 5.64 3.85
CA ASN A 82 -13.00 4.89 2.93
C ASN A 82 -12.96 3.37 3.19
N LEU A 83 -11.78 2.84 3.55
CA LEU A 83 -11.60 1.44 3.92
C LEU A 83 -12.53 1.02 5.05
N VAL A 84 -12.56 1.75 6.17
CA VAL A 84 -13.36 1.40 7.36
C VAL A 84 -14.86 1.61 7.13
N ASN A 85 -15.22 2.64 6.37
CA ASN A 85 -16.61 2.90 6.01
C ASN A 85 -17.18 1.87 5.01
N GLY A 86 -16.37 0.93 4.52
CA GLY A 86 -16.78 -0.02 3.47
C GLY A 86 -17.12 0.68 2.15
N GLN A 87 -16.68 1.92 1.96
CA GLN A 87 -17.02 2.75 0.80
C GLN A 87 -15.87 2.73 -0.20
N SER A 88 -16.15 2.38 -1.45
CA SER A 88 -15.25 2.60 -2.60
C SER A 88 -13.84 1.96 -2.55
N VAL A 89 -13.55 1.11 -1.56
CA VAL A 89 -12.31 0.33 -1.47
C VAL A 89 -12.64 -1.15 -1.63
N GLU A 90 -12.30 -1.68 -2.80
CA GLU A 90 -12.44 -3.11 -3.11
C GLU A 90 -11.48 -3.94 -2.24
N TRP A 91 -11.88 -5.16 -1.89
CA TRP A 91 -11.07 -6.02 -1.03
C TRP A 91 -9.76 -6.45 -1.71
N GLU A 92 -9.79 -6.61 -3.02
CA GLU A 92 -8.63 -6.90 -3.85
C GLU A 92 -7.57 -5.78 -3.77
N ASP A 93 -7.98 -4.50 -3.72
CA ASP A 93 -7.08 -3.37 -3.52
C ASP A 93 -6.36 -3.49 -2.16
N VAL A 94 -7.11 -3.84 -1.10
CA VAL A 94 -6.56 -4.02 0.25
C VAL A 94 -5.51 -5.13 0.26
N LYS A 95 -5.81 -6.27 -0.36
CA LYS A 95 -4.88 -7.40 -0.47
C LYS A 95 -3.61 -7.00 -1.24
N VAL A 96 -3.71 -6.21 -2.31
CA VAL A 96 -2.52 -5.73 -3.04
C VAL A 96 -1.67 -4.79 -2.17
N VAL A 97 -2.29 -3.84 -1.47
CA VAL A 97 -1.57 -2.95 -0.54
C VAL A 97 -0.86 -3.76 0.54
N LEU A 98 -1.52 -4.76 1.14
CA LEU A 98 -0.89 -5.68 2.10
C LEU A 98 0.31 -6.41 1.49
N GLY A 99 0.14 -7.00 0.29
CA GLY A 99 1.22 -7.68 -0.40
C GLY A 99 2.44 -6.79 -0.69
N LEU A 100 2.21 -5.52 -1.04
CA LEU A 100 3.27 -4.53 -1.26
C LEU A 100 4.01 -4.18 0.04
N LEU A 101 3.28 -3.99 1.14
CA LEU A 101 3.86 -3.69 2.45
C LEU A 101 4.70 -4.87 2.98
N TRP A 102 4.20 -6.10 2.84
CA TRP A 102 4.94 -7.31 3.20
C TRP A 102 6.18 -7.51 2.32
N GLN A 103 6.09 -7.22 1.03
CA GLN A 103 7.26 -7.23 0.15
C GLN A 103 8.29 -6.17 0.57
N ARG A 104 7.86 -4.99 1.01
CA ARG A 104 8.75 -3.96 1.57
C ARG A 104 9.42 -4.42 2.86
N ALA A 105 8.64 -4.96 3.80
CA ALA A 105 9.14 -5.51 5.06
C ALA A 105 10.25 -6.54 4.85
N ASN A 106 10.09 -7.40 3.83
CA ASN A 106 11.09 -8.39 3.44
C ASN A 106 12.38 -7.76 2.90
N ARG A 107 12.26 -6.75 2.02
CA ARG A 107 13.44 -6.05 1.46
C ARG A 107 14.21 -5.30 2.54
N GLU A 108 13.52 -4.77 3.54
CA GLU A 108 14.10 -4.00 4.64
C GLU A 108 14.53 -4.87 5.83
N ALA A 109 14.41 -6.20 5.72
CA ALA A 109 14.76 -7.16 6.76
C ALA A 109 14.11 -6.83 8.13
N TRP A 110 12.82 -6.48 8.11
CA TRP A 110 12.03 -6.26 9.33
C TRP A 110 11.98 -7.54 10.16
N GLN A 111 11.79 -7.40 11.47
CA GLN A 111 11.58 -8.56 12.33
C GLN A 111 10.35 -9.35 11.86
N GLY A 112 10.54 -10.64 11.59
CA GLY A 112 9.49 -11.49 11.02
C GLY A 112 9.36 -11.40 9.49
N SER A 113 10.36 -10.94 8.74
CA SER A 113 10.36 -10.99 7.27
C SER A 113 9.96 -12.36 6.72
N ASP A 114 10.52 -13.45 7.27
CA ASP A 114 10.21 -14.80 6.78
C ASP A 114 8.71 -15.13 6.90
N TYR A 115 8.07 -14.65 7.97
CA TYR A 115 6.63 -14.79 8.19
C TYR A 115 5.80 -14.05 7.13
N TYR A 116 6.18 -12.81 6.78
CA TYR A 116 5.50 -12.05 5.73
C TYR A 116 5.71 -12.65 4.34
N ASN A 117 6.88 -13.21 4.09
CA ASN A 117 7.15 -13.95 2.86
C ASN A 117 6.25 -15.19 2.73
N ASP A 118 6.04 -15.92 3.83
CA ASP A 118 5.16 -17.10 3.85
C ASP A 118 3.70 -16.73 3.61
N ILE A 119 3.20 -15.65 4.22
CA ILE A 119 1.85 -15.14 3.91
C ILE A 119 1.75 -14.74 2.44
N LEU A 120 2.72 -14.00 1.92
CA LEU A 120 2.72 -13.57 0.53
C LEU A 120 2.69 -14.76 -0.44
N ASN A 121 3.48 -15.81 -0.17
CA ASN A 121 3.46 -17.05 -0.94
C ASN A 121 2.08 -17.74 -0.89
N ARG A 122 1.41 -17.74 0.26
CA ARG A 122 0.03 -18.24 0.40
C ARG A 122 -0.98 -17.41 -0.39
N MET A 123 -0.84 -16.08 -0.42
CA MET A 123 -1.66 -15.22 -1.27
C MET A 123 -1.47 -15.55 -2.75
N VAL A 124 -0.22 -15.67 -3.20
CA VAL A 124 0.12 -16.02 -4.59
C VAL A 124 -0.44 -17.39 -4.97
N ALA A 125 -0.51 -18.34 -4.03
CA ALA A 125 -1.15 -19.64 -4.21
C ALA A 125 -2.70 -19.58 -4.12
N ALA A 126 -3.29 -18.39 -4.05
CA ALA A 126 -4.73 -18.16 -3.91
C ALA A 126 -5.37 -18.85 -2.67
N HIS A 127 -4.59 -19.08 -1.61
CA HIS A 127 -5.05 -19.78 -0.41
C HIS A 127 -6.20 -19.06 0.31
N TYR A 128 -6.25 -17.73 0.18
CA TYR A 128 -7.23 -16.86 0.84
C TYR A 128 -8.45 -16.53 -0.03
N GLU A 129 -8.66 -17.25 -1.14
CA GLU A 129 -9.78 -16.99 -2.04
C GLU A 129 -10.94 -17.99 -1.81
N GLY A 130 -12.12 -17.63 -2.32
CA GLY A 130 -13.24 -18.56 -2.49
C GLY A 130 -14.20 -18.74 -1.31
N SER A 131 -13.91 -18.28 -0.09
CA SER A 131 -14.85 -18.41 1.03
C SER A 131 -14.63 -17.40 2.16
N GLN A 132 -15.66 -17.20 2.99
CA GLN A 132 -15.55 -16.44 4.23
C GLN A 132 -14.56 -17.07 5.22
N GLU A 133 -14.42 -18.39 5.19
CA GLU A 133 -13.44 -19.08 6.05
C GLU A 133 -12.01 -18.75 5.61
N SER A 134 -11.76 -18.66 4.31
CA SER A 134 -10.48 -18.22 3.75
C SER A 134 -10.12 -16.79 4.19
N ASP A 135 -11.10 -15.89 4.25
CA ASP A 135 -10.91 -14.53 4.77
C ASP A 135 -10.55 -14.52 6.27
N LYS A 136 -11.18 -15.39 7.08
CA LYS A 136 -10.81 -15.52 8.50
C LYS A 136 -9.38 -16.02 8.69
N VAL A 137 -8.90 -16.94 7.84
CA VAL A 137 -7.50 -17.38 7.88
C VAL A 137 -6.57 -16.21 7.58
N LEU A 138 -6.88 -15.39 6.58
CA LEU A 138 -6.11 -14.18 6.28
C LEU A 138 -6.13 -13.19 7.46
N MET A 139 -7.29 -13.00 8.11
CA MET A 139 -7.38 -12.17 9.31
C MET A 139 -6.51 -12.68 10.45
N ALA A 140 -6.54 -13.99 10.73
CA ALA A 140 -5.70 -14.60 11.75
C ALA A 140 -4.20 -14.39 11.44
N ASP A 141 -3.80 -14.54 10.18
CA ASP A 141 -2.42 -14.28 9.74
C ASP A 141 -2.02 -12.81 9.90
N MET A 142 -2.93 -11.87 9.62
CA MET A 142 -2.73 -10.45 9.84
C MET A 142 -2.55 -10.12 11.33
N GLU A 143 -3.36 -10.70 12.20
CA GLU A 143 -3.28 -10.52 13.65
C GLU A 143 -1.99 -11.08 14.24
N GLU A 144 -1.58 -12.28 13.83
CA GLU A 144 -0.30 -12.86 14.21
C GLU A 144 0.88 -12.00 13.71
N GLY A 145 0.76 -11.41 12.51
CA GLY A 145 1.72 -10.45 11.99
C GLY A 145 1.84 -9.18 12.84
N LEU A 146 0.72 -8.65 13.32
CA LEU A 146 0.71 -7.45 14.17
C LEU A 146 1.55 -7.58 15.44
N HIS A 147 1.63 -8.77 16.02
CA HIS A 147 2.48 -9.02 17.19
C HIS A 147 3.98 -8.89 16.89
N ARG A 148 4.37 -8.96 15.61
CA ARG A 148 5.77 -8.92 15.15
C ARG A 148 6.20 -7.52 14.73
N ILE A 149 5.24 -6.64 14.43
CA ILE A 149 5.52 -5.25 14.10
C ILE A 149 5.65 -4.44 15.40
N SER A 150 6.78 -3.77 15.56
CA SER A 150 7.13 -3.02 16.77
C SER A 150 6.19 -1.82 16.99
N ALA A 151 5.34 -1.93 18.01
CA ALA A 151 4.51 -0.92 18.66
C ALA A 151 3.62 -0.06 17.74
N TYR A 152 2.32 -0.02 18.04
CA TYR A 152 1.35 0.88 17.41
C TYR A 152 1.85 2.32 17.45
N GLN A 153 2.37 2.79 16.32
CA GLN A 153 2.57 4.20 16.09
C GLN A 153 1.22 4.77 15.67
N ASP A 154 0.87 5.93 16.23
CA ASP A 154 -0.32 6.70 15.86
C ASP A 154 -1.69 6.06 16.20
N MET A 155 -1.85 5.59 17.44
CA MET A 155 -3.17 5.23 17.97
C MET A 155 -4.20 6.37 17.86
N ASP A 156 -3.76 7.62 17.93
CA ASP A 156 -4.62 8.78 17.76
C ASP A 156 -5.25 8.82 16.35
N VAL A 157 -4.47 8.47 15.32
CA VAL A 157 -4.96 8.38 13.93
C VAL A 157 -5.96 7.25 13.78
N LEU A 158 -5.67 6.08 14.39
CA LEU A 158 -6.62 4.96 14.40
C LEU A 158 -7.94 5.37 15.05
N MET A 159 -7.91 6.02 16.21
CA MET A 159 -9.11 6.45 16.93
C MET A 159 -9.85 7.57 16.18
N GLU A 160 -9.14 8.47 15.49
CA GLU A 160 -9.76 9.46 14.60
C GLU A 160 -10.55 8.77 13.48
N ILE A 161 -9.95 7.81 12.78
CA ILE A 161 -10.59 7.09 11.68
C ILE A 161 -11.80 6.31 12.19
N LEU A 162 -11.68 5.62 13.32
CA LEU A 162 -12.78 4.86 13.91
C LEU A 162 -13.91 5.76 14.41
N GLY A 163 -13.60 6.97 14.90
CA GLY A 163 -14.61 7.95 15.30
C GLY A 163 -15.43 8.52 14.14
N GLN A 164 -14.95 8.35 12.90
CA GLN A 164 -15.63 8.77 11.66
C GLN A 164 -16.32 7.61 10.94
N ALA A 165 -16.30 6.40 11.51
CA ALA A 165 -16.89 5.22 10.90
C ALA A 165 -18.42 5.19 11.10
N ASP A 166 -19.18 5.27 10.02
CA ASP A 166 -20.66 5.22 10.02
C ASP A 166 -21.21 3.82 9.66
N GLY A 167 -20.40 2.76 9.87
CA GLY A 167 -20.66 1.40 9.38
C GLY A 167 -21.41 0.47 10.34
N ASP A 168 -21.94 -0.63 9.79
CA ASP A 168 -22.39 -1.78 10.57
C ASP A 168 -21.18 -2.54 11.14
N PHE A 169 -20.85 -2.20 12.39
CA PHE A 169 -19.76 -2.79 13.17
C PHE A 169 -19.88 -4.31 13.40
N THR A 170 -21.04 -4.93 13.07
CA THR A 170 -21.25 -6.37 13.25
C THR A 170 -20.98 -7.20 11.99
N SER A 171 -20.65 -6.54 10.88
CA SER A 171 -20.40 -7.23 9.62
C SER A 171 -18.99 -7.85 9.56
N HIS A 172 -18.89 -9.06 9.02
CA HIS A 172 -17.58 -9.71 8.78
C HIS A 172 -16.65 -8.87 7.88
N ASP A 173 -17.23 -8.09 6.97
CA ASP A 173 -16.48 -7.15 6.13
C ASP A 173 -15.83 -6.03 6.95
N PHE A 174 -16.54 -5.51 7.95
CA PHE A 174 -15.99 -4.54 8.88
C PHE A 174 -14.81 -5.14 9.67
N ASP A 175 -14.95 -6.34 10.22
CA ASP A 175 -13.90 -6.99 11.00
C ASP A 175 -12.60 -7.15 10.18
N ARG A 176 -12.70 -7.69 8.95
CA ARG A 176 -11.50 -7.89 8.10
C ARG A 176 -10.85 -6.56 7.71
N ARG A 177 -11.64 -5.51 7.46
CA ARG A 177 -11.14 -4.15 7.14
C ARG A 177 -10.49 -3.49 8.35
N LEU A 178 -11.03 -3.70 9.55
CA LEU A 178 -10.46 -3.21 10.80
C LEU A 178 -9.09 -3.86 11.08
N VAL A 179 -8.97 -5.17 10.90
CA VAL A 179 -7.69 -5.87 11.04
C VAL A 179 -6.67 -5.36 10.01
N ALA A 180 -7.08 -5.18 8.75
CA ALA A 180 -6.21 -4.61 7.72
C ALA A 180 -5.76 -3.18 8.06
N LEU A 181 -6.67 -2.32 8.56
CA LEU A 181 -6.31 -0.97 9.02
C LEU A 181 -5.22 -1.01 10.08
N ARG A 182 -5.35 -1.89 11.09
CA ARG A 182 -4.33 -2.05 12.14
C ARG A 182 -2.98 -2.43 11.56
N VAL A 183 -2.96 -3.32 10.57
CA VAL A 183 -1.72 -3.72 9.87
C VAL A 183 -1.12 -2.52 9.14
N PHE A 184 -1.94 -1.72 8.45
CA PHE A 184 -1.47 -0.50 7.78
C PHE A 184 -0.86 0.52 8.74
N MET A 185 -1.45 0.69 9.93
CA MET A 185 -0.87 1.55 10.98
C MET A 185 0.46 0.99 11.49
N GLY A 186 0.54 -0.34 11.70
CA GLY A 186 1.79 -1.00 12.10
C GLY A 186 2.94 -0.77 11.12
N PHE A 187 2.64 -0.74 9.81
CA PHE A 187 3.63 -0.47 8.76
C PHE A 187 3.86 1.02 8.48
N ASP A 188 3.32 1.93 9.29
CA ASP A 188 3.42 3.38 9.09
C ASP A 188 2.99 3.79 7.67
N PHE A 189 1.92 3.15 7.16
CA PHE A 189 1.48 3.29 5.77
C PHE A 189 1.20 4.76 5.39
N VAL A 190 0.63 5.54 6.31
CA VAL A 190 0.30 6.95 6.08
C VAL A 190 1.54 7.78 5.77
N LYS A 191 2.64 7.62 6.51
CA LYS A 191 3.86 8.40 6.27
C LYS A 191 4.75 7.75 5.22
N SER A 192 4.88 6.43 5.26
CA SER A 192 5.86 5.68 4.46
C SER A 192 5.35 5.23 3.08
N GLY A 193 4.03 5.22 2.84
CA GLY A 193 3.45 4.77 1.58
C GLY A 193 3.62 3.27 1.31
N ILE A 194 3.60 2.87 0.03
CA ILE A 194 3.77 1.50 -0.49
C ILE A 194 4.96 1.37 -1.44
#